data_AF-A0A1A7XMQ7-F1
#
_entry.id   AF-A0A1A7XMQ7-F1
#
_cell.length_a   1.000
_cell.length_b   1.000
_cell.length_c   1.000
_cell.angle_alpha   90.00
_cell.angle_beta   90.00
_cell.angle_gamma   90.00
#
_symmetry.space_group_name_H-M   'P 1'
#
loop_
_entity.id
_entity.type
_entity.pdbx_description
1 polymer ?
#
loop_
_entity_poly.entity_id
_entity_poly.type
_entity_poly.pdbx_seq_one_letter_code
_entity_poly.pdbx_strand_id
1 'polypeptide(L)'
;KTTQEKYGLGTRLQRQRPGAPISSLAGLSLKEGEDQKEISIEPAQALDEVEPLPEDCYTGSVTLPEVTTLRQRLLQPDFQPAGAPKLHPRHKHLLMKRSLRCRKCEHNLSKPEFNPTSIKFKIQLVAVSYIPEVRIMSIPNLRYMKESQVLLTLTNPVENITHLTLAACEEGDPDDINSTAKVILPSKE
;
A
#
# COMPACT_ATOMS: atom_id res chain seq x y z
N LYS A 1 -0.74 -49.90 -15.28
CA LYS A 1 -1.51 -48.64 -15.39
C LYS A 1 -0.83 -47.61 -14.51
N THR A 2 -0.24 -46.63 -15.17
CA THR A 2 0.62 -45.54 -14.70
C THR A 2 -0.19 -44.37 -14.16
N THR A 3 0.44 -43.59 -13.27
CA THR A 3 0.30 -42.15 -12.90
C THR A 3 0.16 -41.97 -11.38
N GLN A 4 1.26 -41.98 -10.61
CA GLN A 4 2.10 -40.83 -10.22
C GLN A 4 1.36 -39.73 -9.45
N GLU A 5 1.43 -39.82 -8.12
CA GLU A 5 1.32 -38.71 -7.17
C GLU A 5 2.44 -37.70 -7.46
N LYS A 6 2.15 -36.69 -8.28
CA LYS A 6 2.93 -35.46 -8.35
C LYS A 6 2.36 -34.49 -7.32
N TYR A 7 3.23 -33.72 -6.68
CA TYR A 7 2.96 -32.70 -5.66
C TYR A 7 2.98 -33.19 -4.20
N GLY A 8 4.16 -33.64 -3.76
CA GLY A 8 4.53 -33.73 -2.34
C GLY A 8 4.76 -32.35 -1.72
N LEU A 9 3.70 -31.57 -1.54
CA LEU A 9 3.70 -30.31 -0.78
C LEU A 9 2.86 -30.48 0.50
N GLY A 10 3.32 -31.40 1.35
CA GLY A 10 2.78 -31.61 2.69
C GLY A 10 3.62 -30.88 3.73
N THR A 11 2.97 -29.94 4.43
CA THR A 11 3.25 -29.58 5.84
C THR A 11 4.51 -28.76 6.19
N ARG A 12 4.60 -27.48 5.78
CA ARG A 12 5.36 -26.45 6.54
C ARG A 12 4.75 -25.05 6.45
N LEU A 13 3.58 -24.86 7.07
CA LEU A 13 3.05 -23.52 7.40
C LEU A 13 3.05 -23.35 8.93
N GLN A 14 4.23 -23.21 9.51
CA GLN A 14 4.37 -22.68 10.87
C GLN A 14 4.75 -21.19 10.77
N ARG A 15 3.98 -20.35 11.44
CA ARG A 15 4.13 -18.89 11.45
C ARG A 15 5.39 -18.50 12.22
N GLN A 16 6.32 -17.83 11.54
CA GLN A 16 7.54 -17.22 12.13
C GLN A 16 7.16 -16.26 13.28
N ARG A 17 7.83 -16.41 14.42
CA ARG A 17 7.76 -15.45 15.55
C ARG A 17 8.73 -14.29 15.28
N PRO A 18 8.41 -13.05 15.72
CA PRO A 18 9.30 -11.92 15.54
C PRO A 18 10.58 -12.09 16.38
N GLY A 19 11.75 -11.95 15.75
CA GLY A 19 13.07 -12.04 16.41
C GLY A 19 13.90 -13.29 16.11
N ALA A 20 13.40 -14.23 15.31
CA ALA A 20 14.21 -15.37 14.84
C ALA A 20 15.05 -14.97 13.61
N PRO A 21 16.34 -15.37 13.55
CA PRO A 21 17.17 -15.11 12.37
C PRO A 21 16.59 -15.83 11.14
N ILE A 22 16.65 -15.13 10.00
CA ILE A 22 16.30 -15.60 8.65
C ILE A 22 17.22 -16.77 8.22
N SER A 23 17.07 -17.94 8.84
CA SER A 23 17.77 -19.18 8.47
C SER A 23 16.79 -20.19 7.85
N SER A 24 15.85 -19.72 7.03
CA SER A 24 14.93 -20.59 6.27
C SER A 24 15.47 -20.99 4.88
N LEU A 25 16.73 -20.67 4.55
CA LEU A 25 17.40 -21.18 3.35
C LEU A 25 18.17 -22.49 3.59
N ALA A 26 18.24 -22.99 4.82
CA ALA A 26 18.95 -24.24 5.16
C ALA A 26 18.30 -25.53 4.59
N GLY A 27 17.14 -25.43 3.95
CA GLY A 27 16.46 -26.57 3.30
C GLY A 27 16.99 -26.92 1.90
N LEU A 28 17.93 -26.15 1.36
CA LEU A 28 18.58 -26.40 0.06
C LEU A 28 19.91 -27.15 0.20
N SER A 29 20.14 -27.85 1.34
CA SER A 29 21.30 -28.72 1.46
C SER A 29 21.12 -29.90 0.52
N LEU A 30 21.71 -29.79 -0.67
CA LEU A 30 21.93 -30.89 -1.60
C LEU A 30 22.51 -32.07 -0.81
N LYS A 31 21.94 -33.26 -1.00
CA LYS A 31 22.48 -34.49 -0.42
C LYS A 31 23.94 -34.59 -0.84
N GLU A 32 24.83 -34.74 0.14
CA GLU A 32 26.25 -34.99 -0.08
C GLU A 32 26.39 -36.22 -0.99
N GLY A 33 26.85 -36.01 -2.22
CA GLY A 33 27.14 -37.11 -3.16
C GLY A 33 26.63 -36.96 -4.60
N GLU A 34 25.89 -35.91 -4.97
CA GLU A 34 25.73 -35.56 -6.39
C GLU A 34 26.80 -34.54 -6.78
N ASP A 35 27.70 -34.95 -7.67
CA ASP A 35 28.65 -34.07 -8.36
C ASP A 35 27.92 -32.83 -8.85
N GLN A 36 28.11 -31.70 -8.16
CA GLN A 36 27.70 -30.41 -8.67
C GLN A 36 28.59 -30.15 -9.88
N LYS A 37 28.12 -30.53 -11.07
CA LYS A 37 28.75 -30.13 -12.33
C LYS A 37 28.91 -28.62 -12.27
N GLU A 38 30.14 -28.15 -12.19
CA GLU A 38 30.45 -26.72 -12.16
C GLU A 38 29.90 -26.09 -13.44
N ILE A 39 28.83 -25.31 -13.32
CA ILE A 39 28.25 -24.58 -14.44
C ILE A 39 29.07 -23.29 -14.58
N SER A 40 30.07 -23.32 -15.46
CA SER A 40 30.80 -22.11 -15.85
C SER A 40 29.93 -21.27 -16.77
N ILE A 41 29.70 -20.01 -16.40
CA ILE A 41 29.00 -19.03 -17.23
C ILE A 41 30.06 -18.12 -17.82
N GLU A 42 30.07 -17.98 -19.15
CA GLU A 42 30.99 -17.07 -19.83
C GLU A 42 30.61 -15.61 -19.51
N PRO A 43 31.59 -14.76 -19.14
CA PRO A 43 31.33 -13.36 -18.85
C PRO A 43 30.90 -12.60 -20.11
N ALA A 44 30.08 -11.56 -19.93
CA ALA A 44 29.67 -10.70 -21.03
C ALA A 44 30.89 -10.02 -21.68
N GLN A 45 30.97 -10.10 -23.01
CA GLN A 45 32.04 -9.46 -23.77
C GLN A 45 31.81 -7.95 -23.83
N ALA A 46 32.83 -7.17 -23.46
CA ALA A 46 32.83 -5.73 -23.64
C ALA A 46 33.05 -5.36 -25.10
N LEU A 47 32.32 -4.37 -25.59
CA LEU A 47 32.54 -3.76 -26.90
C LEU A 47 33.46 -2.56 -26.74
N ASP A 48 34.42 -2.40 -27.65
CA ASP A 48 35.37 -1.27 -27.65
C ASP A 48 34.67 0.06 -27.99
N GLU A 49 33.69 0.00 -28.91
CA GLU A 49 32.87 1.13 -29.31
C GLU A 49 31.38 0.75 -29.32
N VAL A 50 30.54 1.65 -28.79
CA VAL A 50 29.08 1.50 -28.77
C VAL A 50 28.50 2.16 -30.02
N GLU A 51 27.38 1.65 -30.51
CA GLU A 51 26.69 2.22 -31.67
C GLU A 51 26.45 3.73 -31.50
N PRO A 52 26.87 4.56 -32.48
CA PRO A 52 26.65 6.00 -32.43
C PRO A 52 25.17 6.34 -32.63
N LEU A 53 24.80 7.57 -32.27
CA LEU A 53 23.45 8.06 -32.50
C LEU A 53 23.16 8.12 -34.02
N PRO A 54 21.99 7.65 -34.50
CA PRO A 54 21.62 7.72 -35.90
C PRO A 54 21.60 9.16 -36.44
N GLU A 55 22.06 9.35 -37.68
CA GLU A 55 22.16 10.68 -38.31
C GLU A 55 20.79 11.36 -38.47
N ASP A 56 19.72 10.58 -38.61
CA ASP A 56 18.33 11.04 -38.73
C ASP A 56 17.89 11.90 -37.54
N CYS A 57 18.51 11.72 -36.36
CA CYS A 57 18.20 12.50 -35.16
C CYS A 57 18.63 13.98 -35.26
N TYR A 58 19.55 14.34 -36.16
CA TYR A 58 20.05 15.71 -36.29
C TYR A 58 19.16 16.60 -37.17
N THR A 59 18.63 16.06 -38.26
CA THR A 59 17.89 16.83 -39.28
C THR A 59 16.41 16.45 -39.38
N GLY A 60 15.99 15.35 -38.76
CA GLY A 60 14.61 14.88 -38.78
C GLY A 60 13.67 15.72 -37.91
N SER A 61 12.50 16.08 -38.45
CA SER A 61 11.43 16.68 -37.65
C SER A 61 10.85 15.65 -36.68
N VAL A 62 10.75 16.00 -35.39
CA VAL A 62 10.23 15.10 -34.36
C VAL A 62 8.71 15.21 -34.24
N THR A 63 8.02 14.10 -34.52
CA THR A 63 6.57 13.99 -34.33
C THR A 63 6.25 13.43 -32.94
N LEU A 64 5.69 14.26 -32.06
CA LEU A 64 5.37 13.87 -30.67
C LEU A 64 4.55 12.57 -30.52
N PRO A 65 3.50 12.28 -31.31
CA PRO A 65 2.73 11.04 -31.15
C PRO A 65 3.49 9.76 -31.54
N GLU A 66 4.61 9.87 -32.26
CA GLU A 66 5.44 8.71 -32.63
C GLU A 66 6.37 8.28 -31.49
N VAL A 67 6.68 9.21 -30.57
CA VAL A 67 7.57 8.97 -29.44
C VAL A 67 6.74 8.63 -28.20
N THR A 68 7.14 7.58 -27.48
CA THR A 68 6.45 7.19 -26.25
C THR A 68 6.81 8.13 -25.10
N THR A 69 5.81 8.45 -24.28
CA THR A 69 6.00 9.19 -23.04
C THR A 69 6.72 8.34 -21.99
N LEU A 70 7.39 8.99 -21.04
CA LEU A 70 8.09 8.32 -19.93
C LEU A 70 7.16 7.35 -19.16
N ARG A 71 5.91 7.77 -18.90
CA ARG A 71 4.94 6.92 -18.22
C ARG A 71 4.62 5.66 -19.01
N GLN A 72 4.48 5.74 -20.34
CA GLN A 72 4.24 4.56 -21.18
C GLN A 72 5.45 3.62 -21.18
N ARG A 73 6.68 4.14 -21.22
CA ARG A 73 7.91 3.32 -21.15
C ARG A 73 8.03 2.56 -19.83
N LEU A 74 7.76 3.23 -18.71
CA LEU A 74 7.84 2.60 -17.38
C LEU A 74 6.77 1.51 -17.15
N LEU A 75 5.68 1.52 -17.92
CA LEU A 75 4.70 0.42 -17.91
C LEU A 75 5.21 -0.84 -18.62
N GLN A 76 6.34 -0.75 -19.34
CA GLN A 76 6.97 -1.83 -20.08
C GLN A 76 8.47 -1.96 -19.70
N PRO A 77 8.78 -2.39 -18.46
CA PRO A 77 10.14 -2.36 -17.91
C PRO A 77 11.13 -3.28 -18.62
N ASP A 78 10.65 -4.36 -19.25
CA ASP A 78 11.53 -5.41 -19.82
C ASP A 78 12.42 -4.88 -20.96
N PHE A 79 11.96 -3.89 -21.74
CA PHE A 79 12.73 -3.32 -22.85
C PHE A 79 12.44 -1.85 -23.20
N GLN A 80 11.48 -1.19 -22.52
CA GLN A 80 11.23 0.27 -22.55
C GLN A 80 11.29 0.93 -23.95
N PRO A 81 10.33 0.66 -24.85
CA PRO A 81 10.40 1.12 -26.24
C PRO A 81 10.30 2.64 -26.37
N ALA A 82 11.23 3.25 -27.10
CA ALA A 82 11.22 4.69 -27.38
C ALA A 82 10.15 5.12 -28.41
N GLY A 83 9.82 4.24 -29.35
CA GLY A 83 8.82 4.49 -30.41
C GLY A 83 7.49 3.82 -30.14
N ALA A 84 6.39 4.50 -30.51
CA ALA A 84 5.02 4.00 -30.42
C ALA A 84 4.76 2.64 -31.09
N PRO A 85 5.33 2.30 -32.27
CA PRO A 85 5.05 1.00 -32.91
C PRO A 85 5.61 -0.21 -32.14
N LYS A 86 6.61 0.01 -31.27
CA LYS A 86 7.21 -1.02 -30.41
C LYS A 86 6.50 -1.13 -29.05
N LEU A 87 5.50 -0.28 -28.79
CA LEU A 87 4.69 -0.34 -27.57
C LEU A 87 3.66 -1.47 -27.71
N HIS A 88 3.72 -2.46 -26.83
CA HIS A 88 2.77 -3.58 -26.85
C HIS A 88 1.76 -3.47 -25.72
N PRO A 89 0.49 -3.89 -25.94
CA PRO A 89 -0.48 -3.98 -24.87
C PRO A 89 0.01 -4.93 -23.76
N ARG A 90 -0.02 -4.46 -22.52
CA ARG A 90 0.30 -5.26 -21.33
C ARG A 90 -0.96 -5.89 -20.75
N HIS A 91 -0.82 -7.07 -20.18
CA HIS A 91 -1.88 -7.68 -19.38
C HIS A 91 -2.30 -6.76 -18.24
N LYS A 92 -3.60 -6.76 -17.92
CA LYS A 92 -4.15 -5.93 -16.86
C LYS A 92 -3.58 -6.35 -15.50
N HIS A 93 -3.06 -5.38 -14.74
CA HIS A 93 -2.62 -5.64 -13.37
C HIS A 93 -3.78 -6.13 -12.49
N LEU A 94 -3.53 -7.20 -11.75
CA LEU A 94 -4.48 -7.73 -10.78
C LEU A 94 -4.64 -6.77 -9.60
N LEU A 95 -5.89 -6.51 -9.23
CA LEU A 95 -6.21 -5.75 -8.03
C LEU A 95 -6.23 -6.68 -6.81
N MET A 96 -5.89 -6.13 -5.65
CA MET A 96 -5.91 -6.87 -4.39
C MET A 96 -6.99 -6.33 -3.45
N LYS A 97 -7.64 -7.24 -2.72
CA LYS A 97 -8.50 -6.90 -1.58
C LYS A 97 -7.66 -6.91 -0.31
N ARG A 98 -7.72 -5.83 0.47
CA ARG A 98 -6.92 -5.68 1.71
C ARG A 98 -7.70 -6.21 2.91
N SER A 99 -7.03 -6.97 3.77
CA SER A 99 -7.53 -7.31 5.11
C SER A 99 -6.63 -6.66 6.15
N LEU A 100 -7.22 -6.01 7.15
CA LEU A 100 -6.48 -5.38 8.24
C LEU A 100 -6.57 -6.22 9.50
N ARG A 101 -5.42 -6.46 10.12
CA ARG A 101 -5.28 -7.19 11.37
C ARG A 101 -4.54 -6.34 12.40
N CYS A 102 -5.10 -6.24 13.60
CA CYS A 102 -4.43 -5.54 14.70
C CYS A 102 -3.22 -6.34 15.18
N ARG A 103 -2.09 -5.66 15.41
CA ARG A 103 -0.87 -6.29 15.91
C ARG A 103 -0.94 -6.64 17.41
N LYS A 104 -1.72 -5.88 18.20
CA LYS A 104 -1.81 -6.06 19.66
C LYS A 104 -2.77 -7.20 20.04
N CYS A 105 -4.01 -7.15 19.54
CA CYS A 105 -5.04 -8.14 19.87
C CYS A 105 -5.17 -9.27 18.84
N GLU A 106 -4.35 -9.27 17.77
CA GLU A 106 -4.35 -10.31 16.75
C GLU A 106 -5.71 -10.52 16.03
N HIS A 107 -6.64 -9.57 16.21
CA HIS A 107 -7.99 -9.60 15.65
C HIS A 107 -8.05 -8.98 14.25
N ASN A 108 -8.90 -9.52 13.39
CA ASN A 108 -9.14 -8.96 12.06
C ASN A 108 -10.12 -7.79 12.16
N LEU A 109 -9.68 -6.59 11.82
CA LEU A 109 -10.51 -5.38 11.82
C LEU A 109 -11.35 -5.28 10.55
N SER A 110 -10.76 -5.64 9.41
CA SER A 110 -11.47 -5.65 8.14
C SER A 110 -11.17 -6.91 7.33
N LYS A 111 -12.23 -7.54 6.83
CA LYS A 111 -12.14 -8.67 5.91
C LYS A 111 -13.22 -8.55 4.83
N PRO A 112 -12.86 -8.09 3.62
CA PRO A 112 -13.78 -8.09 2.49
C PRO A 112 -14.23 -9.50 2.13
N GLU A 113 -15.43 -9.65 1.58
CA GLU A 113 -15.83 -10.91 0.94
C GLU A 113 -14.96 -11.20 -0.29
N PHE A 114 -14.77 -12.48 -0.60
CA PHE A 114 -13.95 -12.90 -1.74
C PHE A 114 -14.59 -12.50 -3.07
N ASN A 115 -15.93 -12.57 -3.17
CA ASN A 115 -16.66 -12.27 -4.40
C ASN A 115 -16.31 -10.88 -4.95
N PRO A 116 -15.72 -10.77 -6.16
CA PRO A 116 -15.25 -9.50 -6.73
C PRO A 116 -16.37 -8.47 -6.92
N THR A 117 -17.64 -8.88 -7.05
CA THR A 117 -18.78 -7.97 -7.21
C THR A 117 -19.40 -7.53 -5.88
N SER A 118 -19.03 -8.16 -4.75
CA SER A 118 -19.59 -7.84 -3.44
C SER A 118 -18.85 -6.67 -2.78
N ILE A 119 -19.63 -5.72 -2.28
CA ILE A 119 -19.17 -4.63 -1.40
C ILE A 119 -19.22 -5.01 0.08
N LYS A 120 -19.72 -6.21 0.41
CA LYS A 120 -19.92 -6.65 1.79
C LYS A 120 -18.62 -7.08 2.42
N PHE A 121 -18.50 -6.80 3.72
CA PHE A 121 -17.40 -7.24 4.55
C PHE A 121 -17.88 -8.39 5.42
N LYS A 122 -17.08 -9.47 5.47
CA LYS A 122 -17.31 -10.57 6.41
C LYS A 122 -17.00 -10.13 7.85
N ILE A 123 -16.03 -9.23 8.01
CA ILE A 123 -15.71 -8.57 9.28
C ILE A 123 -15.50 -7.09 9.00
N GLN A 124 -16.24 -6.24 9.71
CA GLN A 124 -16.17 -4.79 9.60
C GLN A 124 -16.22 -4.17 10.99
N LEU A 125 -15.04 -3.87 11.53
CA LEU A 125 -14.88 -3.09 12.76
C LEU A 125 -14.35 -1.70 12.36
N VAL A 126 -15.26 -0.74 12.27
CA VAL A 126 -14.96 0.65 11.87
C VAL A 126 -15.21 1.57 13.06
N ALA A 127 -14.32 2.54 13.27
CA ALA A 127 -14.38 3.47 14.39
C ALA A 127 -15.74 4.21 14.49
N VAL A 128 -16.29 4.62 13.35
CA VAL A 128 -17.58 5.33 13.25
C VAL A 128 -18.75 4.55 13.87
N SER A 129 -18.65 3.22 14.00
CA SER A 129 -19.70 2.40 14.62
C SER A 129 -19.59 2.29 16.14
N TYR A 130 -18.47 2.71 16.73
CA TYR A 130 -18.19 2.51 18.16
C TYR A 130 -17.78 3.78 18.90
N ILE A 131 -17.22 4.76 18.19
CA ILE A 131 -16.69 6.01 18.74
C ILE A 131 -17.65 7.14 18.38
N PRO A 132 -17.99 8.04 19.32
CA PRO A 132 -18.81 9.21 19.03
C PRO A 132 -18.24 10.05 17.89
N GLU A 133 -19.11 10.43 16.97
CA GLU A 133 -18.76 11.27 15.85
C GLU A 133 -18.98 12.74 16.20
N VAL A 134 -17.93 13.56 16.05
CA VAL A 134 -18.01 15.03 16.17
C VAL A 134 -18.04 15.61 14.76
N ARG A 135 -19.09 16.38 14.45
CA ARG A 135 -19.25 17.07 13.16
C ARG A 135 -19.43 18.57 13.37
N ILE A 136 -18.88 19.37 12.46
CA ILE A 136 -19.19 20.81 12.40
C ILE A 136 -20.44 20.97 11.53
N MET A 137 -21.56 21.37 12.14
CA MET A 137 -22.84 21.50 11.45
C MET A 137 -22.96 22.80 10.67
N SER A 138 -22.43 23.89 11.22
CA SER A 138 -22.45 25.20 10.56
C SER A 138 -21.17 25.96 10.85
N ILE A 139 -20.59 26.53 9.78
CA ILE A 139 -19.43 27.40 9.84
C ILE A 139 -19.91 28.80 9.43
N PRO A 140 -19.79 29.82 10.30
CA PRO A 140 -20.13 31.19 9.94
C PRO A 140 -19.06 31.79 9.01
N ASN A 141 -19.33 32.98 8.47
CA ASN A 141 -18.33 33.73 7.70
C ASN A 141 -17.14 34.11 8.59
N LEU A 142 -16.03 33.39 8.44
CA LEU A 142 -14.80 33.64 9.16
C LEU A 142 -14.23 34.99 8.74
N ARG A 143 -14.04 35.88 9.72
CA ARG A 143 -13.42 37.20 9.50
C ARG A 143 -12.06 37.22 10.20
N TYR A 144 -11.08 37.81 9.54
CA TYR A 144 -9.71 37.91 10.07
C TYR A 144 -9.71 38.56 11.47
N MET A 145 -9.02 37.92 12.43
CA MET A 145 -8.90 38.35 13.83
C MET A 145 -10.25 38.56 14.56
N LYS A 146 -11.31 37.84 14.16
CA LYS A 146 -12.61 37.87 14.85
C LYS A 146 -13.06 36.48 15.27
N GLU A 147 -13.49 36.38 16.52
CA GLU A 147 -14.11 35.18 17.06
C GLU A 147 -15.37 34.82 16.26
N SER A 148 -15.50 33.53 15.95
CA SER A 148 -16.56 32.98 15.12
C SER A 148 -17.18 31.79 15.83
N GLN A 149 -18.50 31.79 16.00
CA GLN A 149 -19.20 30.71 16.70
C GLN A 149 -19.49 29.56 15.73
N VAL A 150 -19.00 28.37 16.05
CA VAL A 150 -19.27 27.14 15.28
C VAL A 150 -20.24 26.25 16.04
N LEU A 151 -21.20 25.67 15.33
CA LEU A 151 -22.10 24.68 15.91
C LEU A 151 -21.51 23.28 15.70
N LEU A 152 -21.19 22.61 16.80
CA LEU A 152 -20.72 21.23 16.81
C LEU A 152 -21.88 20.29 17.14
N THR A 153 -22.04 19.24 16.35
CA THR A 153 -22.94 18.13 16.66
C THR A 153 -22.12 16.92 17.06
N LEU A 154 -22.54 16.29 18.14
CA LEU A 154 -21.93 15.09 18.67
C LEU A 154 -22.98 13.99 18.65
N THR A 155 -22.67 12.90 17.96
CA THR A 155 -23.56 11.74 17.87
C THR A 155 -22.84 10.52 18.41
N ASN A 156 -23.33 9.97 19.52
CA ASN A 156 -22.84 8.69 20.04
C ASN A 156 -23.57 7.54 19.32
N PRO A 157 -22.86 6.69 18.55
CA PRO A 157 -23.49 5.57 17.83
C PRO A 157 -23.80 4.38 18.75
N VAL A 158 -23.26 4.33 19.97
CA VAL A 158 -23.44 3.22 20.91
C VAL A 158 -24.40 3.58 22.05
N GLU A 159 -25.10 2.58 22.57
CA GLU A 159 -26.02 2.75 23.71
C GLU A 159 -25.27 3.03 25.03
N ASN A 160 -24.00 2.63 25.12
CA ASN A 160 -23.17 2.85 26.30
C ASN A 160 -22.86 4.35 26.49
N ILE A 161 -22.90 4.79 27.75
CA ILE A 161 -22.57 6.16 28.13
C ILE A 161 -21.09 6.42 27.80
N THR A 162 -20.83 7.46 27.01
CA THR A 162 -19.47 7.89 26.68
C THR A 162 -19.21 9.25 27.33
N HIS A 163 -18.16 9.31 28.17
CA HIS A 163 -17.74 10.56 28.80
C HIS A 163 -16.91 11.39 27.82
N LEU A 164 -17.29 12.65 27.61
CA LEU A 164 -16.59 13.59 26.76
C LEU A 164 -16.28 14.85 27.55
N THR A 165 -15.04 15.32 27.45
CA THR A 165 -14.60 16.51 28.17
C THR A 165 -14.25 17.60 27.16
N LEU A 166 -14.91 18.75 27.29
CA LEU A 166 -14.57 19.96 26.56
C LEU A 166 -13.64 20.79 27.45
N ALA A 167 -12.37 20.91 27.08
CA ALA A 167 -11.40 21.70 27.80
C ALA A 167 -11.17 23.03 27.06
N ALA A 168 -10.94 24.11 27.80
CA ALA A 168 -10.42 25.35 27.22
C ALA A 168 -8.95 25.13 26.82
N CYS A 169 -8.50 25.77 25.74
CA CYS A 169 -7.08 25.79 25.41
C CYS A 169 -6.35 26.73 26.39
N GLU A 170 -5.19 26.32 26.90
CA GLU A 170 -4.37 27.16 27.77
C GLU A 170 -3.66 28.25 26.96
N GLU A 171 -3.64 29.49 27.48
CA GLU A 171 -2.93 30.61 26.85
C GLU A 171 -1.42 30.38 26.95
N GLY A 172 -0.80 29.81 25.90
CA GLY A 172 0.66 29.63 25.83
C GLY A 172 1.17 28.42 25.06
N ASP A 173 0.29 27.49 24.66
CA ASP A 173 0.71 26.32 23.88
C ASP A 173 1.02 26.70 22.41
N PRO A 174 2.22 26.40 21.89
CA PRO A 174 2.61 26.74 20.52
C PRO A 174 1.82 25.97 19.45
N ASP A 175 1.15 24.87 19.83
CA ASP A 175 0.35 24.04 18.92
C ASP A 175 -1.12 24.52 18.82
N ASP A 176 -1.62 25.31 19.78
CA ASP A 176 -3.03 25.68 19.93
C ASP A 176 -3.29 27.20 19.81
N ILE A 177 -2.41 27.94 19.12
CA ILE A 177 -2.38 29.43 19.04
C ILE A 177 -3.69 30.07 18.54
N ASN A 178 -4.47 29.37 17.70
CA ASN A 178 -5.72 29.88 17.12
C ASN A 178 -6.96 29.10 17.61
N SER A 179 -6.82 28.28 18.65
CA SER A 179 -7.87 27.38 19.15
C SER A 179 -8.37 27.88 20.49
N THR A 180 -9.69 28.03 20.65
CA THR A 180 -10.31 28.44 21.94
C THR A 180 -10.64 27.24 22.83
N ALA A 181 -10.87 26.07 22.24
CA ALA A 181 -11.28 24.88 22.97
C ALA A 181 -10.77 23.59 22.33
N LYS A 182 -10.54 22.58 23.16
CA LYS A 182 -10.05 21.26 22.81
C LYS A 182 -11.04 20.19 23.26
N VAL A 183 -11.40 19.30 22.35
CA VAL A 183 -12.24 18.14 22.66
C VAL A 183 -11.32 16.99 23.08
N ILE A 184 -11.40 16.60 24.35
CA ILE A 184 -10.64 15.48 24.88
C ILE A 184 -11.51 14.23 24.79
N LEU A 185 -11.07 13.28 23.95
CA LEU A 185 -11.65 11.96 23.87
C LEU A 185 -11.29 11.16 25.14
N PRO A 186 -12.19 10.30 25.64
CA PRO A 186 -11.91 9.50 26.83
C PRO A 186 -10.65 8.65 26.60
N SER A 187 -9.67 8.80 27.50
CA SER A 187 -8.55 7.88 27.60
C SER A 187 -9.06 6.53 28.05
N LYS A 188 -8.54 5.45 27.44
CA LYS A 188 -8.88 4.07 27.76
C LYS A 188 -8.85 3.82 29.28
N GLU A 189 -9.89 3.17 29.79
CA GLU A 189 -9.71 2.17 30.86
C GLU A 189 -8.99 0.93 30.30
#